data_AF-A0AAX6FIE5-F1
#
_entry.id   AF-A0AAX6FIE5-F1
#
_cell.length_a   1.000
_cell.length_b   1.000
_cell.length_c   1.000
_cell.angle_alpha   90.00
_cell.angle_beta   90.00
_cell.angle_gamma   90.00
#
_symmetry.space_group_name_H-M   'P 1'
#
loop_
_entity.id
_entity.type
_entity.pdbx_description
1 polymer ?
#
loop_
_entity_poly.entity_id
_entity_poly.type
_entity_poly.pdbx_seq_one_letter_code
_entity_poly.pdbx_strand_id
1 'polypeptide(L)'
;MLFARDLQITWSEDQKYWQWVCLKETSDMEIEAASLLNVCWLEIHGRFDTSLLSPGATYDVSFVVMMELGYGWATPVNLRLVLPDGSVQQRRESLLDRPGGQWIELKAGELAARKDQAGQMEFSLYEYEGGQWKRGLIVKGVLVRPKK
;
A
#
# COMPACT_ATOMS: atom_id res chain seq x y z
N MET A 1 9.59 5.95 3.98
CA MET A 1 8.50 4.97 3.90
C MET A 1 7.42 5.41 4.88
N LEU A 2 6.15 5.31 4.52
CA LEU A 2 5.05 5.37 5.48
C LEU A 2 4.74 3.96 5.96
N PHE A 3 4.60 3.74 7.26
CA PHE A 3 4.30 2.40 7.79
C PHE A 3 2.80 2.16 7.80
N ALA A 4 2.39 0.89 7.94
CA ALA A 4 0.98 0.51 7.93
C ALA A 4 0.13 1.24 8.98
N ARG A 5 0.73 1.64 10.11
CA ARG A 5 0.08 2.43 11.16
C ARG A 5 -0.27 3.87 10.73
N ASP A 6 0.42 4.40 9.72
CA ASP A 6 0.13 5.71 9.15
C ASP A 6 -0.93 5.64 8.03
N LEU A 7 -1.42 4.43 7.72
CA LEU A 7 -2.43 4.21 6.69
C LEU A 7 -3.83 4.12 7.30
N GLN A 8 -4.81 4.55 6.52
CA GLN A 8 -6.22 4.32 6.82
C GLN A 8 -6.62 2.97 6.20
N ILE A 9 -6.75 1.96 7.04
CA ILE A 9 -7.14 0.60 6.64
C ILE A 9 -8.56 0.35 7.15
N THR A 10 -9.49 0.09 6.23
CA THR A 10 -10.89 -0.17 6.59
C THR A 10 -10.99 -1.43 7.47
N TRP A 11 -11.66 -1.28 8.61
CA TRP A 11 -11.85 -2.31 9.65
C TRP A 11 -10.61 -2.75 10.45
N SER A 12 -9.50 -2.01 10.36
CA SER A 12 -8.24 -2.40 11.03
C SER A 12 -8.29 -2.42 12.57
N GLU A 13 -9.30 -1.77 13.13
CA GLU A 13 -9.64 -1.74 14.55
C GLU A 13 -10.33 -3.03 15.03
N ASP A 14 -10.89 -3.84 14.13
CA ASP A 14 -11.54 -5.12 14.50
C ASP A 14 -10.57 -6.29 14.29
N GLN A 15 -10.21 -6.92 15.41
CA GLN A 15 -9.31 -8.07 15.47
C GLN A 15 -9.85 -9.33 14.78
N LYS A 16 -11.12 -9.34 14.35
CA LYS A 16 -11.69 -10.41 13.52
C LYS A 16 -11.24 -10.31 12.06
N TYR A 17 -10.91 -9.11 11.61
CA TYR A 17 -10.62 -8.80 10.21
C TYR A 17 -9.14 -8.53 9.97
N TRP A 18 -8.47 -7.88 10.93
CA TRP A 18 -7.06 -7.54 10.86
C TRP A 18 -6.35 -7.83 12.16
N GLN A 19 -5.06 -8.13 12.07
CA GLN A 19 -4.16 -8.15 13.23
C GLN A 19 -2.91 -7.34 12.92
N TRP A 20 -2.29 -6.80 13.96
CA TRP A 20 -1.03 -6.08 13.85
C TRP A 20 0.12 -7.00 14.24
N VAL A 21 1.09 -7.16 13.35
CA VAL A 21 2.25 -8.04 13.54
C VAL A 21 3.52 -7.21 13.66
N CYS A 22 4.31 -7.47 14.69
CA CYS A 22 5.61 -6.82 14.88
C CYS A 22 6.64 -7.43 13.94
N LEU A 23 7.36 -6.57 13.22
CA LEU A 23 8.45 -6.92 12.32
C LEU A 23 9.71 -6.21 12.80
N LYS A 24 10.84 -6.92 12.78
CA LYS A 24 12.16 -6.29 12.95
C LYS A 24 12.61 -5.73 11.61
N GLU A 25 12.68 -4.41 11.50
CA GLU A 25 13.21 -3.74 10.31
C GLU A 25 14.74 -3.69 10.35
N THR A 26 15.28 -3.37 11.52
CA THR A 26 16.71 -3.39 11.84
C THR A 26 16.91 -4.05 13.20
N SER A 27 18.15 -4.13 13.69
CA SER A 27 18.45 -4.66 15.03
C SER A 27 17.79 -3.86 16.16
N ASP A 28 17.49 -2.59 15.93
CA ASP A 28 17.02 -1.59 16.89
C ASP A 28 15.65 -0.98 16.54
N MET A 29 15.08 -1.30 15.38
CA MET A 29 13.79 -0.78 14.93
C MET A 29 12.78 -1.91 14.72
N GLU A 30 11.72 -1.89 15.53
CA GLU A 30 10.52 -2.70 15.34
C GLU A 30 9.41 -1.84 14.74
N ILE A 31 8.71 -2.40 13.76
CA ILE A 31 7.58 -1.76 13.09
C ILE A 31 6.38 -2.70 13.16
N GLU A 32 5.18 -2.16 13.01
CA GLU A 32 3.96 -2.96 12.89
C GLU A 32 3.47 -3.00 11.45
N ALA A 33 3.20 -4.21 10.96
CA ALA A 33 2.51 -4.45 9.71
C ALA A 33 1.07 -4.92 9.97
N ALA A 34 0.17 -4.62 9.03
CA ALA A 34 -1.22 -5.07 9.09
C ALA A 34 -1.35 -6.41 8.37
N SER A 35 -1.74 -7.46 9.08
CA SER A 35 -2.00 -8.80 8.55
C SER A 35 -3.51 -9.01 8.42
N LEU A 36 -3.95 -9.30 7.19
CA LEU A 36 -5.34 -9.48 6.84
C LEU A 36 -5.81 -10.89 7.21
N LEU A 37 -6.72 -10.97 8.18
CA LEU A 37 -7.30 -12.22 8.65
C LEU A 37 -8.43 -12.70 7.74
N ASN A 38 -9.43 -11.84 7.48
CA ASN A 38 -10.51 -12.16 6.55
C ASN A 38 -11.39 -10.94 6.22
N VAL A 39 -11.49 -10.51 4.96
CA VAL A 39 -12.44 -9.44 4.55
C VAL A 39 -13.02 -9.69 3.15
N CYS A 40 -14.27 -9.26 2.89
CA CYS A 40 -14.82 -9.21 1.53
C CYS A 40 -14.56 -7.86 0.83
N TRP A 41 -14.52 -6.77 1.60
CA TRP A 41 -14.16 -5.42 1.14
C TRP A 41 -12.74 -5.08 1.60
N LEU A 42 -11.78 -5.11 0.68
CA LEU A 42 -10.41 -4.67 0.97
C LEU A 42 -10.27 -3.21 0.54
N GLU A 43 -9.87 -2.35 1.47
CA GLU A 43 -9.66 -0.94 1.17
C GLU A 43 -8.62 -0.33 2.12
N ILE A 44 -7.57 0.23 1.52
CA ILE A 44 -6.45 0.86 2.20
C ILE A 44 -6.16 2.18 1.50
N HIS A 45 -6.05 3.24 2.29
CA HIS A 45 -5.75 4.59 1.82
C HIS A 45 -4.56 5.17 2.58
N GLY A 46 -3.85 6.08 1.94
CA GLY A 46 -2.86 6.91 2.60
C GLY A 46 -2.66 8.22 1.86
N ARG A 47 -2.09 9.17 2.59
CA ARG A 47 -1.76 10.50 2.09
C ARG A 47 -0.30 10.81 2.35
N PHE A 48 0.30 11.62 1.49
CA PHE A 48 1.67 12.06 1.68
C PHE A 48 1.85 13.48 1.17
N ASP A 49 2.49 14.31 1.99
CA ASP A 49 2.81 15.69 1.63
C ASP A 49 4.03 15.72 0.70
N THR A 50 3.81 16.07 -0.56
CA THR A 50 4.87 16.10 -1.57
C THR A 50 5.89 17.21 -1.35
N SER A 51 5.61 18.19 -0.47
CA SER A 51 6.59 19.21 -0.07
C SER A 51 7.77 18.62 0.70
N LEU A 52 7.63 17.40 1.25
CA LEU A 52 8.71 16.66 1.90
C LEU A 52 9.66 15.98 0.90
N LEU A 53 9.34 16.01 -0.40
CA LEU A 53 10.17 15.43 -1.45
C LEU A 53 11.16 16.47 -1.99
N SER A 54 12.33 15.99 -2.43
CA SER A 54 13.33 16.81 -3.10
C SER A 54 12.82 17.20 -4.49
N PRO A 55 12.66 18.51 -4.79
CA PRO A 55 12.23 18.95 -6.11
C PRO A 55 13.23 18.58 -7.20
N GLY A 56 12.73 18.32 -8.42
CA GLY A 56 13.55 17.97 -9.59
C GLY A 56 13.83 16.47 -9.73
N ALA A 57 13.38 15.64 -8.78
CA ALA A 57 13.44 14.18 -8.88
C ALA A 57 12.05 13.60 -9.20
N THR A 58 12.04 12.43 -9.87
CA THR A 58 10.83 11.61 -10.00
C THR A 58 10.84 10.55 -8.90
N TYR A 59 9.69 10.27 -8.30
CA TYR A 59 9.54 9.30 -7.23
C TYR A 59 8.62 8.16 -7.66
N ASP A 60 9.02 6.93 -7.35
CA ASP A 60 8.15 5.77 -7.39
C ASP A 60 7.33 5.69 -6.10
N VAL A 61 6.03 5.40 -6.24
CA VAL A 61 5.12 5.12 -5.11
C VAL A 61 4.64 3.69 -5.20
N SER A 62 4.94 2.87 -4.19
CA SER A 62 4.62 1.44 -4.16
C SER A 62 4.12 1.00 -2.79
N PHE A 63 3.07 0.16 -2.77
CA PHE A 63 2.72 -0.58 -1.56
C PHE A 63 3.72 -1.72 -1.36
N VAL A 64 4.22 -1.87 -0.13
CA VAL A 64 5.11 -2.98 0.23
C VAL A 64 4.28 -4.01 0.97
N VAL A 65 4.09 -5.16 0.33
CA VAL A 65 3.21 -6.22 0.83
C VAL A 65 3.87 -7.58 0.79
N MET A 66 3.36 -8.53 1.55
CA MET A 66 3.74 -9.93 1.52
C MET A 66 2.48 -10.79 1.45
N MET A 67 2.56 -11.90 0.73
CA MET A 67 1.52 -12.91 0.73
C MET A 67 1.91 -14.04 1.70
N GLU A 68 1.02 -14.36 2.63
CA GLU A 68 1.04 -15.59 3.41
C GLU A 68 0.03 -16.60 2.84
N LEU A 69 -0.07 -17.78 3.47
CA LEU A 69 -1.07 -18.78 3.10
C LEU A 69 -2.49 -18.18 3.22
N GLY A 70 -3.15 -18.03 2.07
CA GLY A 70 -4.45 -17.39 2.00
C GLY A 70 -5.24 -17.73 0.74
N TYR A 71 -6.40 -17.07 0.59
CA TYR A 71 -7.34 -17.26 -0.51
C TYR A 71 -8.01 -15.93 -0.87
N GLY A 72 -8.81 -15.93 -1.94
CA GLY A 72 -9.65 -14.79 -2.33
C GLY A 72 -9.02 -13.84 -3.34
N TRP A 73 -7.85 -14.18 -3.88
CA TRP A 73 -7.03 -13.30 -4.73
C TRP A 73 -7.19 -13.54 -6.24
N ALA A 74 -8.25 -14.24 -6.66
CA ALA A 74 -8.55 -14.45 -8.07
C ALA A 74 -8.91 -13.14 -8.80
N THR A 75 -9.48 -12.17 -8.08
CA THR A 75 -9.71 -10.82 -8.60
C THR A 75 -8.49 -9.94 -8.32
N PRO A 76 -7.89 -9.32 -9.34
CA PRO A 76 -6.78 -8.39 -9.16
C PRO A 76 -7.16 -7.20 -8.28
N VAL A 77 -6.25 -6.74 -7.44
CA VAL A 77 -6.41 -5.51 -6.65
C VAL A 77 -6.24 -4.28 -7.55
N ASN A 78 -6.92 -3.19 -7.20
CA ASN A 78 -6.73 -1.89 -7.80
C ASN A 78 -5.71 -1.08 -6.98
N LEU A 79 -4.77 -0.48 -7.68
CA LEU A 79 -3.84 0.52 -7.15
C LEU A 79 -4.15 1.85 -7.81
N ARG A 80 -4.27 2.90 -7.00
CA ARG A 80 -4.54 4.25 -7.48
C ARG A 80 -3.60 5.24 -6.80
N LEU A 81 -3.12 6.19 -7.57
CA LEU A 81 -2.33 7.34 -7.11
C LEU A 81 -2.98 8.61 -7.67
N VAL A 82 -3.31 9.54 -6.79
CA VAL A 82 -3.82 10.87 -7.11
C VAL A 82 -2.72 11.88 -6.78
N LEU A 83 -2.29 12.64 -7.78
CA LEU A 83 -1.24 13.65 -7.63
C LEU A 83 -1.84 14.99 -7.15
N PRO A 84 -1.01 15.91 -6.63
CA PRO A 84 -1.50 17.21 -6.15
C PRO A 84 -2.23 18.06 -7.20
N ASP A 85 -1.93 17.86 -8.49
CA ASP A 85 -2.61 18.53 -9.60
C ASP A 85 -3.97 17.92 -9.99
N GLY A 86 -4.40 16.88 -9.26
CA GLY A 86 -5.64 16.14 -9.50
C GLY A 86 -5.52 15.05 -10.55
N SER A 87 -4.37 14.88 -11.20
CA SER A 87 -4.16 13.77 -12.13
C SER A 87 -4.17 12.42 -11.40
N VAL A 88 -4.70 11.40 -12.08
CA VAL A 88 -4.93 10.07 -11.50
C VAL A 88 -4.17 9.03 -12.33
N GLN A 89 -3.40 8.19 -11.64
CA GLN A 89 -2.84 6.96 -12.18
C GLN A 89 -3.55 5.78 -11.52
N GLN A 90 -4.00 4.82 -12.31
CA GLN A 90 -4.65 3.62 -11.80
C GLN A 90 -4.16 2.38 -12.57
N ARG A 91 -4.00 1.27 -11.86
CA ARG A 91 -3.68 -0.03 -12.47
C ARG A 91 -4.19 -1.18 -11.62
N ARG A 92 -4.30 -2.35 -12.25
CA ARG A 92 -4.69 -3.60 -11.61
C ARG A 92 -3.47 -4.49 -11.45
N GLU A 93 -3.31 -5.09 -10.29
CA GLU A 93 -2.23 -6.03 -10.00
C GLU A 93 -2.80 -7.34 -9.50
N SER A 94 -2.38 -8.45 -10.12
CA SER A 94 -2.72 -9.78 -9.61
C SER A 94 -1.86 -10.12 -8.40
N LEU A 95 -2.51 -10.57 -7.33
CA LEU A 95 -1.86 -11.16 -6.16
C LEU A 95 -1.91 -12.70 -6.17
N LEU A 96 -2.63 -13.27 -7.15
CA LEU A 96 -2.60 -14.70 -7.41
C LEU A 96 -1.19 -15.11 -7.82
N ASP A 97 -0.74 -16.26 -7.32
CA ASP A 97 0.56 -16.88 -7.61
C ASP A 97 1.80 -16.04 -7.26
N ARG A 98 1.64 -14.95 -6.50
CA ARG A 98 2.79 -14.22 -5.93
C ARG A 98 3.53 -15.12 -4.92
N PRO A 99 4.87 -15.06 -4.87
CA PRO A 99 5.65 -15.89 -3.96
C PRO A 99 5.25 -15.61 -2.51
N GLY A 100 4.86 -16.67 -1.79
CA GLY A 100 4.55 -16.57 -0.36
C GLY A 100 5.80 -16.28 0.48
N GLY A 101 5.63 -15.52 1.56
CA GLY A 101 6.71 -15.22 2.52
C GLY A 101 7.77 -14.22 2.03
N GLN A 102 7.55 -13.55 0.89
CA GLN A 102 8.46 -12.54 0.35
C GLN A 102 7.79 -11.18 0.27
N TRP A 103 8.52 -10.13 0.66
CA TRP A 103 8.10 -8.75 0.45
C TRP A 103 8.20 -8.40 -1.03
N ILE A 104 7.09 -7.91 -1.59
CA ILE A 104 6.98 -7.44 -2.95
C ILE A 104 6.49 -5.99 -2.97
N GLU A 105 6.86 -5.28 -4.02
CA GLU A 105 6.41 -3.91 -4.27
C GLU A 105 5.29 -3.91 -5.32
N LEU A 106 4.15 -3.37 -4.95
CA LEU A 106 3.02 -3.12 -5.84
C LEU A 106 3.00 -1.64 -6.21
N LYS A 107 3.53 -1.32 -7.40
CA LYS A 107 3.69 0.06 -7.84
C LYS A 107 2.34 0.71 -8.10
N ALA A 108 1.98 1.77 -7.38
CA ALA A 108 0.78 2.57 -7.61
C ALA A 108 0.98 3.58 -8.75
N GLY A 109 2.15 4.20 -8.83
CA GLY A 109 2.43 5.23 -9.83
C GLY A 109 3.77 5.92 -9.64
N GLU A 110 3.96 7.02 -10.36
CA GLU A 110 5.13 7.89 -10.26
C GLU A 110 4.72 9.35 -10.07
N LEU A 111 5.54 10.14 -9.39
CA LEU A 111 5.35 11.58 -9.20
C LEU A 111 6.65 12.32 -9.54
N ALA A 112 6.58 13.30 -10.45
CA ALA A 112 7.67 14.26 -10.63
C ALA A 112 7.54 15.38 -9.59
N ALA A 113 8.44 15.42 -8.60
CA ALA A 113 8.40 16.43 -7.55
C ALA A 113 8.80 17.81 -8.11
N ARG A 114 7.91 18.80 -8.01
CA ARG A 114 8.16 20.19 -8.43
C ARG A 114 7.77 21.16 -7.33
N LYS A 115 8.54 22.25 -7.17
CA LYS A 115 8.31 23.24 -6.10
C LYS A 115 6.96 23.96 -6.22
N ASP A 116 6.52 24.21 -7.45
CA ASP A 116 5.29 24.92 -7.81
C ASP A 116 4.03 24.03 -7.78
N GLN A 117 4.20 22.71 -7.61
CA GLN A 117 3.13 21.72 -7.57
C GLN A 117 3.12 20.92 -6.26
N ALA A 118 3.69 21.50 -5.19
CA ALA A 118 3.67 20.89 -3.87
C ALA A 118 2.22 20.81 -3.34
N GLY A 119 1.89 19.71 -2.67
CA GLY A 119 0.57 19.47 -2.10
C GLY A 119 0.43 18.06 -1.59
N GLN A 120 -0.81 17.63 -1.34
CA GLN A 120 -1.08 16.27 -0.89
C GLN A 120 -1.25 15.33 -2.07
N MET A 121 -0.50 14.23 -2.07
CA MET A 121 -0.81 13.08 -2.91
C MET A 121 -1.58 12.03 -2.11
N GLU A 122 -2.49 11.32 -2.76
CA GLU A 122 -3.25 10.22 -2.17
C GLU A 122 -2.96 8.93 -2.90
N PHE A 123 -2.85 7.83 -2.17
CA PHE A 123 -2.68 6.50 -2.76
C PHE A 123 -3.60 5.50 -2.10
N SER A 124 -4.08 4.54 -2.87
CA SER A 124 -5.00 3.52 -2.37
C SER A 124 -4.74 2.15 -2.99
N LEU A 125 -4.96 1.11 -2.19
CA LEU A 125 -5.03 -0.29 -2.60
C LEU A 125 -6.40 -0.83 -2.20
N TYR A 126 -7.19 -1.30 -3.15
CA TYR A 126 -8.54 -1.78 -2.87
C TYR A 126 -9.00 -2.92 -3.79
N GLU A 127 -9.89 -3.75 -3.27
CA GLU A 127 -10.64 -4.76 -4.01
C GLU A 127 -11.94 -5.07 -3.25
N TYR A 128 -13.06 -4.59 -3.78
CA TYR A 128 -14.40 -4.83 -3.26
C TYR A 128 -15.42 -5.20 -4.35
N GLU A 129 -14.98 -5.30 -5.61
CA GLU A 129 -15.85 -5.59 -6.76
C GLU A 129 -16.08 -7.10 -6.92
N GLY A 130 -15.08 -7.92 -6.58
CA GLY A 130 -15.14 -9.37 -6.73
C GLY A 130 -16.04 -10.08 -5.71
N GLY A 131 -16.38 -9.40 -4.60
CA GLY A 131 -17.22 -9.93 -3.52
C GLY A 131 -16.64 -11.14 -2.76
N GLN A 132 -15.45 -11.60 -3.13
CA GLN A 132 -14.79 -12.75 -2.50
C GLN A 132 -14.20 -12.34 -1.15
N TRP A 133 -14.35 -13.22 -0.17
CA TRP A 133 -13.58 -13.15 1.08
C TRP A 133 -12.10 -13.41 0.80
N LYS A 134 -11.23 -12.65 1.47
CA LYS A 134 -9.79 -12.62 1.24
C LYS A 134 -9.02 -12.66 2.54
N ARG A 135 -7.89 -13.36 2.53
CA ARG A 135 -6.98 -13.48 3.68
C ARG A 135 -5.54 -13.64 3.25
N GLY A 136 -4.62 -13.42 4.18
CA GLY A 136 -3.19 -13.71 4.01
C GLY A 136 -2.41 -12.60 3.31
N LEU A 137 -2.96 -11.40 3.18
CA LEU A 137 -2.20 -10.22 2.78
C LEU A 137 -1.56 -9.60 4.02
N ILE A 138 -0.26 -9.32 3.98
CA ILE A 138 0.42 -8.50 4.98
C ILE A 138 0.85 -7.20 4.31
N VAL A 139 0.54 -6.07 4.93
CA VAL A 139 0.88 -4.74 4.45
C VAL A 139 1.89 -4.11 5.40
N LYS A 140 3.09 -3.86 4.91
CA LYS A 140 4.14 -3.16 5.67
C LYS A 140 3.93 -1.65 5.65
N GLY A 141 3.46 -1.12 4.52
CA GLY A 141 3.25 0.30 4.31
C GLY A 141 3.44 0.72 2.86
N VAL A 142 3.79 1.98 2.64
CA VAL A 142 4.02 2.58 1.32
C VAL A 142 5.42 3.16 1.20
N LEU A 143 6.15 2.71 0.19
CA LEU A 143 7.46 3.18 -0.16
C LEU A 143 7.34 4.31 -1.20
N VAL A 144 7.82 5.48 -0.83
CA VAL A 144 8.01 6.63 -1.73
C VAL A 144 9.53 6.81 -1.88
N ARG A 145 10.08 6.52 -3.05
CA ARG A 145 11.53 6.56 -3.27
C ARG A 145 11.91 7.29 -4.56
N PRO A 146 13.02 8.04 -4.60
CA PRO A 146 13.52 8.60 -5.85
C PRO A 146 13.78 7.49 -6.88
N LYS A 147 13.34 7.72 -8.10
CA LYS A 147 13.68 6.93 -9.28
C LYS A 147 15.12 7.25 -9.64
N LYS A 148 15.94 6.20 -9.79
CA LYS A 148 17.32 6.33 -10.26
C LYS A 148 17.36 6.69 -11.74
#